data_AF-A0A8S4C3L2-F1
#
_entry.id   AF-A0A8S4C3L2-F1
#
_cell.length_a   1.000
_cell.length_b   1.000
_cell.length_c   1.000
_cell.angle_alpha   90.00
_cell.angle_beta   90.00
_cell.angle_gamma   90.00
#
_symmetry.space_group_name_H-M   'P 1'
#
loop_
_entity.id
_entity.type
_entity.pdbx_description
1 polymer ?
#
loop_
_entity_poly.entity_id
_entity_poly.type
_entity_poly.pdbx_seq_one_letter_code
_entity_poly.pdbx_strand_id
1 'polypeptide(L)'
;MNKKIKTLLASFISFFVLTGCFEKKGNNTITVGLSSDYPPFEFQQDNKVVGFDVDLANRIAEKMNKKLIIKDMPLYSLVASLQSKNIDLVISGISPTEERQNLVAFSDIYYKNEMALLFDAKRNLIKGTKDLKGRVVGTQTGSTMETYLNDQKEFPDITVLSQDSNIQLIEHLKIGRIDAILLDLDQAIAFSKISQDFAYLPIDTENTYGFAIAMQKKDEALKKEINDILAQLKQDGTIDELKNKWVVKLETQIAEPEVPNTVSDTEPTVPDSETPYEYPANPDQNVIDPDGGVKSDEVMYLQSGTATQLEPSTSTQENNQPLTDTIPVEQPQ
;
A
#
# COMPACT_ATOMS: atom_id res chain seq x y z
N MET A 1 -72.79 -11.65 64.84
CA MET A 1 -71.91 -12.23 63.81
C MET A 1 -71.19 -11.08 63.10
N ASN A 2 -69.88 -10.93 63.35
CA ASN A 2 -68.79 -10.24 62.61
C ASN A 2 -69.13 -9.06 61.67
N LYS A 3 -68.74 -7.81 61.98
CA LYS A 3 -67.40 -7.15 61.88
C LYS A 3 -67.20 -6.37 60.56
N LYS A 4 -67.14 -5.03 60.72
CA LYS A 4 -66.30 -4.00 60.05
C LYS A 4 -65.58 -4.40 58.74
N ILE A 5 -65.66 -3.53 57.72
CA ILE A 5 -64.49 -2.99 56.98
C ILE A 5 -64.89 -1.64 56.32
N LYS A 6 -64.10 -0.61 56.62
CA LYS A 6 -64.02 0.70 55.94
C LYS A 6 -62.76 0.67 55.07
N THR A 7 -62.80 1.17 53.83
CA THR A 7 -61.65 1.65 53.03
C THR A 7 -62.24 2.35 51.79
N LEU A 8 -62.15 3.65 51.50
CA LEU A 8 -61.09 4.68 51.50
C LEU A 8 -60.00 4.47 50.42
N LEU A 9 -60.16 5.23 49.33
CA LEU A 9 -59.15 6.01 48.58
C LEU A 9 -57.83 5.32 48.16
N ALA A 10 -57.53 5.30 46.86
CA ALA A 10 -56.30 5.89 46.30
C ALA A 10 -56.17 5.59 44.80
N SER A 11 -56.03 6.67 44.03
CA SER A 11 -55.49 6.71 42.68
C SER A 11 -54.12 6.03 42.64
N PHE A 12 -53.95 5.02 41.80
CA PHE A 12 -52.66 4.43 41.47
C PHE A 12 -52.45 4.56 39.96
N ILE A 13 -52.14 5.78 39.52
CA ILE A 13 -51.52 6.02 38.22
C ILE A 13 -50.12 5.39 38.32
N SER A 14 -50.01 4.19 37.77
CA SER A 14 -48.74 3.49 37.65
C SER A 14 -47.83 4.29 36.71
N PHE A 15 -46.90 5.03 37.31
CA PHE A 15 -45.79 5.67 36.63
C PHE A 15 -44.81 4.56 36.23
N PHE A 16 -45.05 3.94 35.07
CA PHE A 16 -44.08 3.06 34.43
C PHE A 16 -42.93 3.93 33.95
N VAL A 17 -41.92 4.12 34.80
CA VAL A 17 -40.61 4.60 34.37
C VAL A 17 -40.02 3.51 33.49
N LEU A 18 -40.28 3.61 32.19
CA LEU A 18 -39.44 2.97 31.19
C LEU A 18 -38.05 3.61 31.36
N THR A 19 -37.21 2.94 32.13
CA THR A 19 -35.76 3.06 32.00
C THR A 19 -35.41 2.51 30.62
N GLY A 20 -35.62 3.33 29.60
CA GLY A 20 -35.06 3.09 28.28
C GLY A 20 -33.55 3.14 28.45
N CYS A 21 -32.92 1.96 28.51
CA CYS A 21 -31.56 1.83 28.04
C CYS A 21 -31.55 2.43 26.63
N PHE A 22 -30.98 3.62 26.49
CA PHE A 22 -30.54 4.14 25.21
C PHE A 22 -29.46 3.18 24.71
N GLU A 23 -29.86 2.08 24.08
CA GLU A 23 -29.01 1.43 23.09
C GLU A 23 -28.78 2.47 22.01
N LYS A 24 -27.58 3.06 22.04
CA LYS A 24 -27.08 3.92 20.97
C LYS A 24 -27.14 3.06 19.71
N LYS A 25 -28.19 3.25 18.91
CA LYS A 25 -28.40 2.58 17.61
C LYS A 25 -27.37 3.11 16.63
N GLY A 26 -26.10 2.77 16.88
CA GLY A 26 -24.99 3.03 16.02
C GLY A 26 -25.15 2.18 14.77
N ASN A 27 -24.81 2.76 13.63
CA ASN A 27 -24.77 2.02 12.37
C ASN A 27 -23.83 0.81 12.58
N ASN A 28 -24.35 -0.42 12.45
CA ASN A 28 -23.60 -1.66 12.73
C ASN A 28 -22.54 -1.97 11.67
N THR A 29 -22.25 -1.01 10.80
CA THR A 29 -21.36 -1.14 9.65
C THR A 29 -20.36 0.00 9.66
N ILE A 30 -19.17 -0.27 9.12
CA ILE A 30 -18.19 0.73 8.73
C ILE A 30 -17.88 0.52 7.25
N THR A 31 -18.05 1.56 6.45
CA THR A 31 -17.84 1.53 5.00
C THR A 31 -16.49 2.13 4.68
N VAL A 32 -15.58 1.34 4.14
CA VAL A 32 -14.24 1.75 3.73
C VAL A 32 -14.19 1.86 2.21
N GLY A 33 -13.77 3.02 1.70
CA GLY A 33 -13.44 3.20 0.30
C GLY A 33 -11.96 2.93 0.03
N LEU A 34 -11.66 2.26 -1.08
CA LEU A 34 -10.31 2.00 -1.57
C LEU A 34 -10.25 1.85 -3.10
N SER A 35 -9.04 1.80 -3.68
CA SER A 35 -8.78 1.57 -5.12
C SER A 35 -8.01 0.27 -5.33
N SER A 36 -8.68 -0.80 -5.77
CA SER A 36 -8.15 -2.18 -5.78
C SER A 36 -7.12 -2.52 -6.88
N ASP A 37 -6.25 -1.56 -7.21
CA ASP A 37 -5.17 -1.69 -8.19
C ASP A 37 -3.79 -1.31 -7.60
N TYR A 38 -3.66 -1.46 -6.28
CA TYR A 38 -2.55 -0.96 -5.47
C TYR A 38 -1.83 -2.08 -4.68
N PRO A 39 -1.22 -3.08 -5.34
CA PRO A 39 -0.48 -4.11 -4.62
C PRO A 39 0.75 -3.50 -3.93
N PRO A 40 1.14 -3.97 -2.73
CA PRO A 40 0.52 -5.03 -1.93
C PRO A 40 -0.56 -4.54 -0.95
N PHE A 41 -0.99 -3.28 -1.05
CA PHE A 41 -1.87 -2.62 -0.08
C PHE A 41 -3.34 -2.99 -0.30
N GLU A 42 -3.86 -2.83 -1.50
CA GLU A 42 -5.20 -3.26 -1.88
C GLU A 42 -5.23 -3.63 -3.35
N PHE A 43 -5.59 -4.87 -3.65
CA PHE A 43 -5.59 -5.35 -5.03
C PHE A 43 -6.54 -6.51 -5.21
N GLN A 44 -6.95 -6.72 -6.46
CA GLN A 44 -7.77 -7.87 -6.83
C GLN A 44 -6.93 -9.16 -6.87
N GLN A 45 -7.37 -10.18 -6.14
CA GLN A 45 -6.86 -11.54 -6.20
C GLN A 45 -8.04 -12.51 -6.05
N ASP A 46 -8.15 -13.50 -6.94
CA ASP A 46 -9.19 -14.54 -6.89
C ASP A 46 -10.62 -13.97 -6.78
N ASN A 47 -10.91 -12.89 -7.53
CA ASN A 47 -12.17 -12.13 -7.52
C ASN A 47 -12.52 -11.49 -6.16
N LYS A 48 -11.51 -11.20 -5.32
CA LYS A 48 -11.66 -10.51 -4.05
C LYS A 48 -10.63 -9.38 -3.94
N VAL A 49 -11.01 -8.31 -3.26
CA VAL A 49 -10.04 -7.30 -2.83
C VAL A 49 -9.31 -7.85 -1.60
N VAL A 50 -7.98 -7.91 -1.68
CA VAL A 50 -7.09 -8.35 -0.61
C VAL A 50 -5.92 -7.37 -0.47
N GLY A 51 -5.13 -7.48 0.59
CA GLY A 51 -3.91 -6.70 0.78
C GLY A 51 -3.79 -6.14 2.19
N PHE A 52 -2.69 -5.42 2.44
CA PHE A 52 -2.41 -4.79 3.73
C PHE A 52 -3.54 -3.88 4.22
N ASP A 53 -4.05 -2.97 3.37
CA ASP A 53 -5.07 -1.99 3.72
C ASP A 53 -6.44 -2.66 3.98
N VAL A 54 -6.73 -3.75 3.25
CA VAL A 54 -7.92 -4.59 3.48
C VAL A 54 -7.85 -5.28 4.83
N ASP A 55 -6.71 -5.88 5.17
CA ASP A 55 -6.53 -6.55 6.45
C ASP A 55 -6.54 -5.55 7.62
N LEU A 56 -5.92 -4.37 7.45
CA LEU A 56 -6.00 -3.29 8.43
C LEU A 56 -7.44 -2.82 8.65
N ALA A 57 -8.20 -2.63 7.56
CA ALA A 57 -9.62 -2.27 7.63
C ALA A 57 -10.45 -3.32 8.40
N ASN A 58 -10.16 -4.62 8.21
CA ASN A 58 -10.79 -5.69 8.97
C ASN A 58 -10.46 -5.60 10.47
N ARG A 59 -9.18 -5.42 10.83
CA ARG A 59 -8.77 -5.27 12.24
C ARG A 59 -9.42 -4.07 12.93
N ILE A 60 -9.54 -2.95 12.22
CA ILE A 60 -10.21 -1.76 12.72
C ILE A 60 -11.70 -2.05 12.94
N ALA A 61 -12.38 -2.64 11.96
CA ALA A 61 -13.80 -2.98 12.07
C ALA A 61 -14.07 -3.96 13.24
N GLU A 62 -13.20 -4.96 13.44
CA GLU A 62 -13.24 -5.89 14.57
C GLU A 62 -13.14 -5.15 15.91
N LYS A 63 -12.16 -4.25 16.08
CA LYS A 63 -11.97 -3.45 17.31
C LYS A 63 -13.13 -2.49 17.58
N MET A 64 -13.78 -1.99 16.52
CA MET A 64 -14.99 -1.17 16.61
C MET A 64 -16.28 -1.99 16.84
N ASN A 65 -16.20 -3.32 16.79
CA ASN A 65 -17.35 -4.23 16.80
C ASN A 65 -18.39 -3.87 15.70
N LYS A 66 -17.90 -3.62 14.48
CA LYS A 66 -18.70 -3.27 13.30
C LYS A 66 -18.47 -4.25 12.16
N LYS A 67 -19.48 -4.42 11.31
CA LYS A 67 -19.32 -5.12 10.03
C LYS A 67 -18.61 -4.23 9.01
N LEU A 68 -17.50 -4.71 8.45
CA LEU A 68 -16.81 -4.02 7.35
C LEU A 68 -17.63 -4.13 6.04
N ILE A 69 -17.71 -3.02 5.31
CA ILE A 69 -18.15 -2.96 3.92
C ILE A 69 -17.05 -2.27 3.11
N ILE A 70 -16.50 -2.96 2.12
CA ILE A 70 -15.51 -2.39 1.20
C ILE A 70 -16.23 -1.83 -0.04
N LYS A 71 -15.89 -0.61 -0.44
CA LYS A 71 -16.29 -0.01 -1.71
C LYS A 71 -15.05 0.30 -2.54
N ASP A 72 -14.89 -0.46 -3.60
CA ASP A 72 -13.84 -0.25 -4.59
C ASP A 72 -14.23 0.88 -5.56
N MET A 73 -13.34 1.85 -5.75
CA MET A 73 -13.52 3.00 -6.63
C MET A 73 -12.17 3.65 -6.97
N PRO A 74 -12.08 4.44 -8.07
CA PRO A 74 -10.83 5.11 -8.43
C PRO A 74 -10.29 6.03 -7.32
N LEU A 75 -8.97 6.03 -7.12
CA LEU A 75 -8.26 6.83 -6.10
C LEU A 75 -8.73 8.29 -6.04
N TYR A 76 -8.82 8.97 -7.19
CA TYR A 76 -9.21 10.38 -7.29
C TYR A 76 -10.61 10.68 -6.73
N SER A 77 -11.49 9.67 -6.66
CA SER A 77 -12.88 9.83 -6.22
C SER A 77 -13.07 9.64 -4.71
N LEU A 78 -12.10 9.06 -4.01
CA LEU A 78 -12.24 8.63 -2.61
C LEU A 78 -12.54 9.78 -1.66
N VAL A 79 -11.79 10.89 -1.76
CA VAL A 79 -11.98 12.07 -0.88
C VAL A 79 -13.37 12.68 -1.09
N ALA A 80 -13.83 12.80 -2.34
CA ALA A 80 -15.15 13.32 -2.66
C ALA A 80 -16.29 12.40 -2.17
N SER A 81 -16.11 11.08 -2.31
CA SER A 81 -17.04 10.07 -1.78
C SER A 81 -17.14 10.15 -0.26
N LEU A 82 -16.03 10.36 0.43
CA LEU A 82 -15.98 10.56 1.88
C LEU A 82 -16.71 11.83 2.31
N GLN A 83 -16.45 12.97 1.65
CA GLN A 83 -17.14 14.23 1.92
C GLN A 83 -18.66 14.12 1.73
N SER A 84 -19.08 13.40 0.69
CA SER A 84 -20.49 13.14 0.36
C SER A 84 -21.14 12.09 1.27
N LYS A 85 -20.41 11.53 2.24
CA LYS A 85 -20.88 10.48 3.17
C LYS A 85 -21.29 9.17 2.49
N ASN A 86 -20.74 8.89 1.30
CA ASN A 86 -20.94 7.62 0.61
C ASN A 86 -20.10 6.49 1.21
N ILE A 87 -19.01 6.86 1.90
CA ILE A 87 -18.11 6.00 2.68
C ILE A 87 -17.80 6.69 4.01
N ASP A 88 -17.39 5.91 5.02
CA ASP A 88 -17.07 6.40 6.36
C ASP A 88 -15.56 6.66 6.52
N LEU A 89 -14.72 5.83 5.89
CA LEU A 89 -13.26 5.91 5.93
C LEU A 89 -12.67 5.71 4.53
N VAL A 90 -11.46 6.24 4.32
CA VAL A 90 -10.58 5.87 3.20
C VAL A 90 -9.33 5.19 3.77
N ILE A 91 -9.06 3.97 3.33
CA ILE A 91 -7.85 3.19 3.66
C ILE A 91 -7.37 2.63 2.32
N SER A 92 -6.46 3.35 1.66
CA SER A 92 -6.07 3.11 0.27
C SER A 92 -4.72 3.76 -0.08
N GLY A 93 -3.69 3.49 0.72
CA GLY A 93 -2.36 4.08 0.56
C GLY A 93 -2.37 5.62 0.53
N ILE A 94 -3.34 6.26 1.19
CA ILE A 94 -3.62 7.67 0.94
C ILE A 94 -2.78 8.57 1.85
N SER A 95 -1.97 9.44 1.23
CA SER A 95 -1.18 10.43 1.95
C SER A 95 -1.99 11.66 2.40
N PRO A 96 -1.75 12.17 3.63
CA PRO A 96 -2.40 13.37 4.17
C PRO A 96 -1.77 14.67 3.64
N THR A 97 -1.90 14.95 2.34
CA THR A 97 -1.42 16.21 1.74
C THR A 97 -2.17 17.42 2.31
N GLU A 98 -1.58 18.61 2.25
CA GLU A 98 -2.23 19.85 2.72
C GLU A 98 -3.60 20.07 2.04
N GLU A 99 -3.68 19.85 0.72
CA GLU A 99 -4.93 19.92 -0.03
C GLU A 99 -6.00 18.98 0.54
N ARG A 100 -5.66 17.70 0.75
CA ARG A 100 -6.60 16.73 1.30
C ARG A 100 -6.96 17.05 2.74
N GLN A 101 -5.98 17.49 3.55
CA GLN A 101 -6.21 17.91 4.92
C GLN A 101 -7.14 19.12 5.02
N ASN A 102 -7.20 19.99 4.02
CA ASN A 102 -8.20 21.06 3.99
C ASN A 102 -9.64 20.54 3.80
N LEU A 103 -9.80 19.34 3.23
CA LEU A 103 -11.10 18.76 2.86
C LEU A 103 -11.61 17.71 3.87
N VAL A 104 -10.70 16.91 4.44
CA VAL A 104 -10.99 15.77 5.31
C VAL A 104 -10.04 15.72 6.52
N ALA A 105 -10.38 14.89 7.50
CA ALA A 105 -9.49 14.61 8.63
C ALA A 105 -8.68 13.34 8.34
N PHE A 106 -7.48 13.25 8.91
CA PHE A 106 -6.62 12.08 8.82
C PHE A 106 -6.26 11.56 10.20
N SER A 107 -6.08 10.24 10.29
CA SER A 107 -5.45 9.56 11.43
C SER A 107 -3.96 9.86 11.52
N ASP A 108 -3.31 9.27 12.51
CA ASP A 108 -1.86 9.13 12.54
C ASP A 108 -1.38 8.22 11.39
N ILE A 109 -0.13 8.38 10.98
CA ILE A 109 0.49 7.60 9.90
C ILE A 109 0.60 6.12 10.32
N TYR A 110 0.03 5.21 9.54
CA TYR A 110 0.12 3.76 9.76
C TYR A 110 1.23 3.09 8.93
N TYR A 111 1.65 3.74 7.84
CA TYR A 111 2.68 3.23 6.93
C TYR A 111 3.58 4.36 6.43
N LYS A 112 4.89 4.17 6.41
CA LYS A 112 5.82 5.11 5.77
C LYS A 112 6.14 4.57 4.39
N ASN A 113 5.95 5.38 3.37
CA ASN A 113 6.21 5.03 1.98
C ASN A 113 7.35 5.87 1.41
N GLU A 114 8.04 5.31 0.43
CA GLU A 114 8.98 5.99 -0.45
C GLU A 114 8.45 5.88 -1.88
N MET A 115 9.04 6.59 -2.83
CA MET A 115 8.68 6.51 -4.25
C MET A 115 9.73 5.72 -5.03
N ALA A 116 9.32 5.12 -6.15
CA ALA A 116 10.22 4.46 -7.08
C ALA A 116 9.72 4.55 -8.51
N LEU A 117 10.66 4.56 -9.45
CA LEU A 117 10.38 4.34 -10.86
C LEU A 117 10.27 2.84 -11.12
N LEU A 118 9.25 2.43 -11.87
CA LEU A 118 9.15 1.12 -12.49
C LEU A 118 9.35 1.25 -14.00
N PHE A 119 10.20 0.42 -14.59
CA PHE A 119 10.49 0.48 -16.02
C PHE A 119 10.89 -0.89 -16.60
N ASP A 120 10.82 -1.01 -17.92
CA ASP A 120 11.30 -2.20 -18.64
C ASP A 120 12.80 -2.10 -18.91
N ALA A 121 13.58 -2.93 -18.22
CA ALA A 121 15.03 -2.94 -18.30
C ALA A 121 15.56 -3.46 -19.64
N LYS A 122 14.80 -4.29 -20.37
CA LYS A 122 15.23 -4.77 -21.70
C LYS A 122 15.35 -3.64 -22.71
N ARG A 123 14.59 -2.57 -22.52
CA ARG A 123 14.66 -1.38 -23.39
C ARG A 123 15.93 -0.56 -23.15
N ASN A 124 16.62 -0.75 -22.02
CA ASN A 124 17.87 -0.07 -21.67
C ASN A 124 17.80 1.46 -21.83
N LEU A 125 16.64 2.05 -21.48
CA LEU A 125 16.38 3.48 -21.61
C LEU A 125 16.64 4.25 -20.31
N ILE A 126 16.56 3.58 -19.16
CA ILE A 126 16.60 4.19 -17.83
C ILE A 126 17.62 3.44 -16.99
N LYS A 127 18.62 4.17 -16.51
CA LYS A 127 19.63 3.71 -15.55
C LYS A 127 19.69 4.60 -14.31
N GLY A 128 19.14 5.80 -14.43
CA GLY A 128 18.99 6.75 -13.34
C GLY A 128 17.90 7.77 -13.67
N THR A 129 17.55 8.58 -12.68
CA THR A 129 16.52 9.63 -12.81
C THR A 129 16.79 10.63 -13.94
N LYS A 130 18.07 10.90 -14.26
CA LYS A 130 18.48 11.80 -15.36
C LYS A 130 18.03 11.32 -16.74
N ASP A 131 17.84 10.02 -16.91
CA ASP A 131 17.44 9.43 -18.21
C ASP A 131 15.95 9.64 -18.53
N LEU A 132 15.17 10.16 -17.56
CA LEU A 132 13.77 10.51 -17.76
C LEU A 132 13.58 11.72 -18.68
N LYS A 133 14.62 12.53 -18.90
CA LYS A 133 14.51 13.72 -19.75
C LYS A 133 14.03 13.36 -21.17
N GLY A 134 12.97 14.03 -21.61
CA GLY A 134 12.31 13.81 -22.90
C GLY A 134 11.46 12.54 -22.98
N ARG A 135 11.25 11.84 -21.86
CA ARG A 135 10.50 10.57 -21.78
C ARG A 135 9.06 10.78 -21.38
N VAL A 136 8.24 9.74 -21.63
CA VAL A 136 6.87 9.69 -21.15
C VAL A 136 6.83 8.92 -19.82
N VAL A 137 6.43 9.57 -18.74
CA VAL A 137 6.35 8.98 -17.40
C VAL A 137 4.90 8.87 -16.97
N GLY A 138 4.47 7.65 -16.67
CA GLY A 138 3.13 7.33 -16.20
C GLY A 138 2.96 7.52 -14.70
N THR A 139 1.74 7.79 -14.25
CA THR A 139 1.36 7.86 -12.82
C THR A 139 -0.15 7.73 -12.66
N GLN A 140 -0.62 7.43 -11.44
CA GLN A 140 -2.06 7.32 -11.17
C GLN A 140 -2.70 8.70 -11.00
N THR A 141 -3.86 8.91 -11.63
CA THR A 141 -4.66 10.14 -11.46
C THR A 141 -5.04 10.36 -10.00
N GLY A 142 -4.81 11.57 -9.50
CA GLY A 142 -5.12 11.97 -8.12
C GLY A 142 -4.10 11.52 -7.07
N SER A 143 -2.98 10.93 -7.48
CA SER A 143 -1.87 10.54 -6.59
C SER A 143 -0.96 11.74 -6.24
N THR A 144 -0.18 11.60 -5.17
CA THR A 144 0.90 12.55 -4.86
C THR A 144 2.00 12.54 -5.93
N MET A 145 2.22 11.39 -6.58
CA MET A 145 3.16 11.22 -7.68
C MET A 145 2.75 12.03 -8.91
N GLU A 146 1.45 12.16 -9.19
CA GLU A 146 0.94 13.04 -10.25
C GLU A 146 1.30 14.51 -10.00
N THR A 147 1.06 15.02 -8.79
CA THR A 147 1.49 16.38 -8.42
C THR A 147 2.99 16.53 -8.54
N TYR A 148 3.76 15.58 -8.01
CA TYR A 148 5.21 15.61 -8.01
C TYR A 148 5.81 15.64 -9.43
N LEU A 149 5.27 14.83 -10.35
CA LEU A 149 5.68 14.85 -11.75
C LEU A 149 5.25 16.14 -12.46
N ASN A 150 4.04 16.64 -12.23
CA ASN A 150 3.54 17.86 -12.88
C ASN A 150 4.24 19.15 -12.41
N ASP A 151 4.80 19.15 -11.20
CA ASP A 151 5.62 20.26 -10.70
C ASP A 151 6.92 20.43 -11.52
N GLN A 152 7.40 19.37 -12.19
CA GLN A 152 8.57 19.36 -13.08
C GLN A 152 9.86 19.93 -12.46
N LYS A 153 9.93 20.06 -11.12
CA LYS A 153 11.09 20.60 -10.41
C LYS A 153 12.27 19.63 -10.46
N GLU A 154 12.01 18.36 -10.15
CA GLU A 154 13.02 17.30 -10.08
C GLU A 154 13.23 16.59 -11.43
N PHE A 155 12.17 16.48 -12.23
CA PHE A 155 12.20 15.84 -13.53
C PHE A 155 11.76 16.81 -14.63
N PRO A 156 12.63 17.75 -15.04
CA PRO A 156 12.29 18.68 -16.10
C PRO A 156 12.21 17.96 -17.46
N ASP A 157 11.34 18.46 -18.34
CA ASP A 157 11.23 18.03 -19.75
C ASP A 157 10.73 16.57 -19.88
N ILE A 158 9.87 16.12 -18.99
CA ILE A 158 9.13 14.85 -19.14
C ILE A 158 7.72 15.12 -19.67
N THR A 159 7.11 14.12 -20.30
CA THR A 159 5.67 14.12 -20.59
C THR A 159 4.96 13.25 -19.55
N VAL A 160 4.07 13.83 -18.75
CA VAL A 160 3.29 13.08 -17.76
C VAL A 160 2.07 12.44 -18.42
N LEU A 161 1.87 11.14 -18.19
CA LEU A 161 0.68 10.41 -18.61
C LEU A 161 -0.04 9.86 -17.37
N SER A 162 -1.11 10.54 -16.95
CA SER A 162 -1.95 10.07 -15.85
C SER A 162 -2.95 9.02 -16.34
N GLN A 163 -3.21 8.01 -15.52
CA GLN A 163 -4.30 7.04 -15.72
C GLN A 163 -5.01 6.76 -14.40
N ASP A 164 -6.31 6.49 -14.47
CA ASP A 164 -7.07 6.14 -13.27
C ASP A 164 -6.70 4.75 -12.73
N SER A 165 -6.14 3.88 -13.58
CA SER A 165 -5.76 2.51 -13.25
C SER A 165 -4.26 2.25 -13.38
N ASN A 166 -3.63 1.78 -12.29
CA ASN A 166 -2.25 1.32 -12.29
C ASN A 166 -2.04 0.11 -13.22
N ILE A 167 -3.03 -0.78 -13.34
CA ILE A 167 -2.96 -1.90 -14.28
C ILE A 167 -2.87 -1.40 -15.73
N GLN A 168 -3.59 -0.34 -16.09
CA GLN A 168 -3.45 0.26 -17.43
C GLN A 168 -2.08 0.90 -17.66
N LEU A 169 -1.47 1.50 -16.62
CA LEU A 169 -0.09 1.99 -16.70
C LEU A 169 0.89 0.85 -16.95
N ILE A 170 0.72 -0.28 -16.27
CA ILE A 170 1.54 -1.48 -16.49
C ILE A 170 1.42 -1.97 -17.94
N GLU A 171 0.21 -2.02 -18.50
CA GLU A 171 0.02 -2.38 -19.91
C GLU A 171 0.65 -1.36 -20.88
N HIS A 172 0.55 -0.07 -20.58
CA HIS A 172 1.24 0.97 -21.35
C HIS A 172 2.77 0.82 -21.32
N LEU A 173 3.33 0.41 -20.17
CA LEU A 173 4.77 0.17 -20.03
C LEU A 173 5.20 -1.02 -20.88
N LYS A 174 4.46 -2.15 -20.84
CA LYS A 174 4.74 -3.37 -21.63
C LYS A 174 4.80 -3.10 -23.13
N ILE A 175 3.90 -2.27 -23.65
CA ILE A 175 3.83 -1.96 -25.09
C ILE A 175 4.71 -0.77 -25.50
N GLY A 176 5.47 -0.19 -24.56
CA GLY A 176 6.35 0.94 -24.81
C GLY A 176 5.64 2.27 -25.10
N ARG A 177 4.37 2.41 -24.69
CA ARG A 177 3.64 3.69 -24.77
C ARG A 177 4.14 4.70 -23.73
N ILE A 178 4.62 4.20 -22.59
CA ILE A 178 5.33 4.98 -21.58
C ILE A 178 6.72 4.36 -21.34
N ASP A 179 7.65 5.16 -20.84
CA ASP A 179 9.04 4.75 -20.61
C ASP A 179 9.29 4.32 -19.15
N ALA A 180 8.57 4.93 -18.21
CA ALA A 180 8.55 4.56 -16.80
C ALA A 180 7.18 4.86 -16.17
N ILE A 181 6.96 4.32 -14.97
CA ILE A 181 5.84 4.68 -14.10
C ILE A 181 6.44 5.13 -12.76
N LEU A 182 5.99 6.27 -12.24
CA LEU A 182 6.31 6.65 -10.86
C LEU A 182 5.24 6.11 -9.92
N LEU A 183 5.67 5.33 -8.93
CA LEU A 183 4.83 4.61 -7.98
C LEU A 183 5.39 4.76 -6.56
N ASP A 184 4.65 4.27 -5.56
CA ASP A 184 5.26 3.98 -4.26
C ASP A 184 6.21 2.79 -4.37
N LEU A 185 7.28 2.78 -3.56
CA LEU A 185 8.36 1.81 -3.62
C LEU A 185 7.86 0.37 -3.51
N ASP A 186 7.05 0.07 -2.49
CA ASP A 186 6.52 -1.30 -2.30
C ASP A 186 5.60 -1.73 -3.43
N GLN A 187 4.93 -0.77 -4.07
CA GLN A 187 4.11 -1.01 -5.25
C GLN A 187 4.97 -1.28 -6.49
N ALA A 188 6.05 -0.51 -6.70
CA ALA A 188 7.03 -0.78 -7.76
C ALA A 188 7.68 -2.16 -7.57
N ILE A 189 8.04 -2.52 -6.32
CA ILE A 189 8.54 -3.86 -5.99
C ILE A 189 7.50 -4.93 -6.32
N ALA A 190 6.24 -4.74 -5.94
CA ALA A 190 5.17 -5.70 -6.24
C ALA A 190 4.97 -5.87 -7.75
N PHE A 191 4.90 -4.77 -8.51
CA PHE A 191 4.72 -4.83 -9.95
C PHE A 191 5.95 -5.33 -10.70
N SER A 192 7.17 -5.11 -10.20
CA SER A 192 8.39 -5.68 -10.79
C SER A 192 8.36 -7.21 -10.84
N LYS A 193 7.58 -7.86 -9.97
CA LYS A 193 7.43 -9.33 -9.95
C LYS A 193 6.51 -9.87 -11.03
N ILE A 194 5.73 -9.02 -11.70
CA ILE A 194 4.83 -9.43 -12.78
C ILE A 194 5.60 -9.83 -14.03
N SER A 195 6.79 -9.27 -14.24
CA SER A 195 7.63 -9.57 -15.40
C SER A 195 9.11 -9.57 -15.00
N GLN A 196 9.87 -10.56 -15.45
CA GLN A 196 11.33 -10.60 -15.27
C GLN A 196 12.06 -9.44 -15.96
N ASP A 197 11.37 -8.73 -16.85
CA ASP A 197 11.92 -7.60 -17.61
C ASP A 197 11.78 -6.28 -16.87
N PHE A 198 10.93 -6.24 -15.84
CA PHE A 198 10.72 -5.04 -15.06
C PHE A 198 11.79 -4.90 -13.99
N ALA A 199 12.34 -3.70 -13.91
CA ALA A 199 13.21 -3.26 -12.83
C ALA A 199 12.61 -2.03 -12.16
N TYR A 200 13.09 -1.74 -10.95
CA TYR A 200 12.71 -0.53 -10.24
C TYR A 200 13.93 0.24 -9.75
N LEU A 201 13.75 1.54 -9.59
CA LEU A 201 14.75 2.46 -9.04
C LEU A 201 14.08 3.30 -7.96
N PRO A 202 14.40 3.09 -6.67
CA PRO A 202 13.97 3.97 -5.60
C PRO A 202 14.40 5.41 -5.89
N ILE A 203 13.54 6.38 -5.56
CA ILE A 203 13.89 7.79 -5.64
C ILE A 203 13.80 8.41 -4.26
N ASP A 204 14.87 9.11 -3.87
CA ASP A 204 14.86 9.91 -2.66
C ASP A 204 13.97 11.13 -2.90
N THR A 205 12.94 11.28 -2.07
CA THR A 205 12.08 12.45 -2.13
C THR A 205 12.02 13.05 -0.73
N GLU A 206 12.23 14.36 -0.64
CA GLU A 206 12.16 15.08 0.64
C GLU A 206 10.76 15.04 1.28
N ASN A 207 9.73 14.59 0.52
CA ASN A 207 8.33 14.62 0.92
C ASN A 207 7.69 13.22 0.94
N THR A 208 8.03 12.42 1.95
CA THR A 208 7.30 11.19 2.27
C THR A 208 6.26 11.46 3.36
N TYR A 209 5.01 11.67 2.96
CA TYR A 209 3.90 11.91 3.90
C TYR A 209 3.53 10.67 4.72
N GLY A 210 3.87 9.47 4.24
CA GLY A 210 3.28 8.23 4.74
C GLY A 210 1.83 8.06 4.28
N PHE A 211 1.21 6.98 4.74
CA PHE A 211 -0.21 6.69 4.56
C PHE A 211 -0.97 6.84 5.87
N ALA A 212 -2.16 7.43 5.78
CA ALA A 212 -3.07 7.64 6.88
C ALA A 212 -4.50 7.28 6.48
N ILE A 213 -5.37 7.11 7.48
CA ILE A 213 -6.79 6.82 7.27
C ILE A 213 -7.53 8.15 7.19
N ALA A 214 -8.21 8.40 6.07
CA ALA A 214 -9.02 9.60 5.92
C ALA A 214 -10.44 9.38 6.44
N MET A 215 -11.03 10.41 7.03
CA MET A 215 -12.40 10.41 7.55
C MET A 215 -13.02 11.81 7.50
N GLN A 216 -14.31 11.91 7.82
CA GLN A 216 -15.02 13.19 7.79
C GLN A 216 -14.32 14.27 8.63
N LYS A 217 -14.16 15.47 8.05
CA LYS A 217 -13.32 16.55 8.61
C LYS A 217 -13.66 16.95 10.04
N LYS A 218 -14.93 16.83 10.42
CA LYS A 218 -15.46 17.26 11.72
C LYS A 218 -15.75 16.10 12.67
N ASP A 219 -15.40 14.87 12.31
CA ASP A 219 -15.66 13.69 13.13
C ASP A 219 -14.48 13.40 14.07
N GLU A 220 -14.29 14.29 15.05
CA GLU A 220 -13.20 14.18 16.03
C GLU A 220 -13.32 12.92 16.90
N ALA A 221 -14.55 12.43 17.11
CA ALA A 221 -14.78 11.20 17.88
C ALA A 221 -14.26 9.98 17.12
N LEU A 222 -14.61 9.85 15.83
CA LEU A 222 -14.09 8.78 14.97
C LEU A 222 -12.58 8.89 14.82
N LYS A 223 -12.04 10.10 14.63
CA LYS A 223 -10.59 10.31 14.55
C LYS A 223 -9.87 9.80 15.79
N LYS A 224 -10.38 10.16 16.97
CA LYS A 224 -9.80 9.69 18.22
C LYS A 224 -9.88 8.16 18.33
N GLU A 225 -11.04 7.57 18.03
CA GLU A 225 -11.25 6.12 18.07
C GLU A 225 -10.30 5.38 17.12
N ILE A 226 -10.14 5.85 15.89
CA ILE A 226 -9.21 5.28 14.90
C ILE A 226 -7.76 5.39 15.39
N ASN A 227 -7.34 6.56 15.90
CA ASN A 227 -5.99 6.72 16.44
C ASN A 227 -5.73 5.81 17.66
N ASP A 228 -6.69 5.68 18.57
CA ASP A 228 -6.59 4.77 19.71
C ASP A 228 -6.44 3.30 19.24
N ILE A 229 -7.19 2.90 18.19
CA ILE A 229 -7.09 1.55 17.60
C ILE A 229 -5.73 1.36 16.92
N LEU A 230 -5.27 2.31 16.09
CA LEU A 230 -3.97 2.23 15.44
C LEU A 230 -2.82 2.12 16.45
N ALA A 231 -2.91 2.88 17.56
CA ALA A 231 -1.94 2.78 18.64
C ALA A 231 -1.93 1.39 19.28
N GLN A 232 -3.10 0.77 19.51
CA GLN A 232 -3.21 -0.60 20.02
C GLN A 232 -2.63 -1.62 19.03
N LEU A 233 -3.00 -1.55 17.76
CA LEU A 233 -2.52 -2.47 16.71
C LEU A 233 -1.01 -2.34 16.48
N LYS A 234 -0.44 -1.15 16.71
CA LYS A 234 1.00 -0.95 16.71
C LYS A 234 1.65 -1.54 17.95
N GLN A 235 1.06 -1.33 19.13
CA GLN A 235 1.59 -1.82 20.39
C GLN A 235 1.56 -3.35 20.51
N ASP A 236 0.51 -3.99 19.98
CA ASP A 236 0.35 -5.45 20.03
C ASP A 236 1.06 -6.19 18.88
N GLY A 237 1.75 -5.47 17.99
CA GLY A 237 2.53 -6.03 16.88
C GLY A 237 1.72 -6.35 15.63
N THR A 238 0.39 -6.19 15.64
CA THR A 238 -0.47 -6.50 14.49
C THR A 238 -0.04 -5.75 13.23
N ILE A 239 0.35 -4.47 13.32
CA ILE A 239 0.81 -3.71 12.15
C ILE A 239 2.04 -4.36 11.51
N ASP A 240 3.00 -4.82 12.31
CA ASP A 240 4.22 -5.44 11.82
C ASP A 240 3.94 -6.83 11.23
N GLU A 241 3.02 -7.59 11.83
CA GLU A 241 2.53 -8.85 11.25
C GLU A 241 1.91 -8.64 9.87
N LEU A 242 1.06 -7.62 9.72
CA LEU A 242 0.45 -7.28 8.43
C LEU A 242 1.51 -6.85 7.40
N LYS A 243 2.51 -6.06 7.81
CA LYS A 243 3.64 -5.69 6.93
C LYS A 243 4.40 -6.93 6.49
N ASN A 244 4.78 -7.81 7.41
CA ASN A 244 5.51 -9.04 7.07
C ASN A 244 4.70 -9.99 6.16
N LYS A 245 3.37 -9.98 6.28
CA LYS A 245 2.48 -10.77 5.41
C LYS A 245 2.45 -10.27 3.97
N TRP A 246 2.37 -8.95 3.78
CA TRP A 246 2.05 -8.35 2.48
C TRP A 246 3.22 -7.65 1.81
N VAL A 247 4.03 -6.94 2.58
CA VAL A 247 5.16 -6.15 2.08
C VAL A 247 6.41 -7.01 2.14
N VAL A 248 6.91 -7.37 0.96
CA VAL A 248 8.14 -8.14 0.86
C VAL A 248 9.30 -7.24 1.26
N LYS A 249 9.99 -7.61 2.35
CA LYS A 249 11.25 -6.96 2.74
C LYS A 249 12.24 -7.09 1.59
N LEU A 250 12.90 -5.97 1.27
CA LEU A 250 14.14 -5.99 0.52
C LEU A 250 15.13 -6.83 1.31
N GLU A 251 15.30 -8.10 0.95
CA GLU A 251 16.56 -8.78 1.26
C GLU A 251 17.60 -8.14 0.36
N THR A 252 18.40 -7.24 0.93
CA THR A 252 19.63 -6.76 0.31
C THR A 252 20.56 -7.96 0.16
N GLN A 253 20.41 -8.73 -0.92
CA GLN A 253 21.46 -9.63 -1.37
C GLN A 253 22.51 -8.79 -2.07
N ILE A 254 23.24 -7.99 -1.29
CA ILE A 254 24.59 -7.59 -1.68
C ILE A 254 25.36 -8.89 -1.65
N ALA A 255 25.64 -9.47 -2.81
CA ALA A 255 26.64 -10.51 -2.89
C ALA A 255 27.95 -9.88 -2.39
N GLU A 256 28.40 -10.24 -1.19
CA GLU A 256 29.80 -10.05 -0.84
C GLU A 256 30.61 -10.66 -2.00
N PRO A 257 31.54 -9.93 -2.62
CA PRO A 257 32.42 -10.56 -3.60
C PRO A 257 33.14 -11.69 -2.86
N GLU A 258 32.92 -12.93 -3.29
CA GLU A 258 33.76 -14.03 -2.86
C GLU A 258 35.19 -13.66 -3.23
N VAL A 259 35.96 -13.24 -2.24
CA VAL A 259 37.40 -13.13 -2.37
C VAL A 259 37.88 -14.56 -2.54
N PRO A 260 38.45 -14.93 -3.70
CA PRO A 260 38.96 -16.28 -3.88
C PRO A 260 40.06 -16.49 -2.84
N ASN A 261 39.81 -17.38 -1.87
CA ASN A 261 40.85 -17.88 -0.98
C ASN A 261 41.83 -18.72 -1.81
N THR A 262 42.76 -18.05 -2.47
CA THR A 262 44.02 -18.65 -2.93
C THR A 262 45.16 -17.96 -2.22
N VAL A 263 45.37 -18.32 -0.95
CA VAL A 263 46.69 -18.20 -0.35
C VAL A 263 47.34 -19.57 -0.52
N SER A 264 48.22 -19.69 -1.52
CA SER A 264 49.19 -20.77 -1.54
C SER A 264 50.27 -20.45 -0.51
N ASP A 265 50.46 -21.36 0.44
CA ASP A 265 51.60 -21.37 1.35
C ASP A 265 52.92 -21.40 0.56
N THR A 266 53.54 -20.24 0.37
CA THR A 266 54.99 -20.14 0.23
C THR A 266 55.45 -18.86 0.90
N GLU A 267 56.06 -19.05 2.07
CA GLU A 267 56.84 -18.07 2.83
C GLU A 267 57.96 -17.46 1.96
N PRO A 268 58.01 -16.14 1.75
CA PRO A 268 59.17 -15.47 1.20
C PRO A 268 60.07 -14.99 2.34
N THR A 269 61.28 -15.53 2.39
CA THR A 269 62.38 -15.04 3.23
C THR A 269 62.71 -13.58 2.90
N VAL A 270 62.66 -12.72 3.92
CA VAL A 270 63.08 -11.30 3.87
C VAL A 270 64.62 -11.22 4.00
N PRO A 271 65.33 -10.47 3.13
CA PRO A 271 66.61 -9.89 3.49
C PRO A 271 66.45 -8.40 3.83
N ASP A 272 67.09 -8.01 4.93
CA ASP A 272 67.26 -6.65 5.44
C ASP A 272 67.81 -5.68 4.39
N SER A 273 67.17 -4.52 4.24
CA SER A 273 67.89 -3.25 4.07
C SER A 273 66.97 -2.05 4.30
N GLU A 274 67.41 -1.21 5.24
CA GLU A 274 66.82 0.05 5.68
C GLU A 274 66.72 1.10 4.57
N THR A 275 65.57 1.77 4.46
CA THR A 275 65.48 3.24 4.31
C THR A 275 64.06 3.72 4.68
N PRO A 276 63.90 4.86 5.38
CA PRO A 276 62.61 5.32 5.87
C PRO A 276 61.91 6.22 4.85
N TYR A 277 60.68 5.85 4.44
CA TYR A 277 59.76 6.79 3.79
C TYR A 277 58.68 7.19 4.80
N GLU A 278 58.69 8.47 5.16
CA GLU A 278 57.67 9.14 5.96
C GLU A 278 56.35 9.24 5.17
N TYR A 279 55.25 8.81 5.79
CA TYR A 279 53.90 9.22 5.41
C TYR A 279 53.42 10.28 6.41
N PRO A 280 52.92 11.45 5.97
CA PRO A 280 52.35 12.41 6.89
C PRO A 280 51.00 11.92 7.43
N ALA A 281 50.83 12.07 8.74
CA ALA A 281 49.59 11.85 9.48
C ALA A 281 48.56 12.96 9.20
N ASN A 282 47.27 12.60 9.12
CA ASN A 282 46.17 13.38 9.69
C ASN A 282 44.89 12.50 9.83
N PRO A 283 43.92 12.84 10.70
CA PRO A 283 43.44 11.95 11.75
C PRO A 283 41.90 11.78 11.66
N ASP A 284 41.32 11.14 12.69
CA ASP A 284 39.89 11.09 13.04
C ASP A 284 39.01 10.22 12.12
N GLN A 285 38.81 8.91 12.36
CA GLN A 285 38.08 8.25 13.46
C GLN A 285 36.69 8.85 13.79
N ASN A 286 35.68 8.07 13.42
CA ASN A 286 34.31 7.94 13.97
C ASN A 286 33.26 9.02 13.70
N VAL A 287 32.31 8.68 12.81
CA VAL A 287 30.87 8.76 13.13
C VAL A 287 30.20 7.48 12.62
N ILE A 288 29.71 6.67 13.57
CA ILE A 288 28.68 5.66 13.35
C ILE A 288 27.37 6.45 13.25
N ASP A 289 26.64 6.34 12.14
CA ASP A 289 25.29 6.90 12.02
C ASP A 289 24.27 5.74 12.06
N PRO A 290 23.38 5.67 13.07
CA PRO A 290 22.33 4.68 13.16
C PRO A 290 21.02 5.24 12.62
N ASP A 291 20.93 5.56 11.33
CA ASP A 291 19.65 5.70 10.64
C ASP A 291 19.82 5.48 9.13
N GLY A 292 19.07 4.50 8.62
CA GLY A 292 19.26 3.89 7.30
C GLY A 292 18.78 4.74 6.14
N GLY A 293 19.59 5.71 5.71
CA GLY A 293 19.45 6.34 4.39
C GLY A 293 20.36 5.64 3.37
N VAL A 294 19.79 4.87 2.44
CA VAL A 294 20.56 4.32 1.32
C VAL A 294 20.70 5.41 0.25
N LYS A 295 21.89 5.97 0.11
CA LYS A 295 22.30 6.58 -1.16
C LYS A 295 22.61 5.44 -2.13
N SER A 296 21.73 5.12 -3.06
CA SER A 296 22.16 4.36 -4.23
C SER A 296 21.39 4.77 -5.49
N ASP A 297 22.14 5.25 -6.49
CA ASP A 297 21.72 5.32 -7.89
C ASP A 297 21.68 3.90 -8.53
N GLU A 298 21.42 2.85 -7.73
CA GLU A 298 21.50 1.47 -8.18
C GLU A 298 20.13 0.97 -8.64
N VAL A 299 20.06 0.61 -9.92
CA VAL A 299 18.91 -0.10 -10.47
C VAL A 299 18.82 -1.48 -9.83
N MET A 300 17.69 -1.75 -9.20
CA MET A 300 17.46 -3.02 -8.50
C MET A 300 16.78 -4.02 -9.44
N TYR A 301 17.39 -5.19 -9.55
CA TYR A 301 16.83 -6.36 -10.21
C TYR A 301 16.51 -7.41 -9.15
N LEU A 302 15.39 -8.12 -9.29
CA LEU A 302 15.19 -9.34 -8.51
C LEU A 302 15.97 -10.47 -9.19
N GLN A 303 16.95 -11.06 -8.48
CA GLN A 303 17.51 -12.34 -8.93
C GLN A 303 16.44 -13.42 -8.80
N SER A 304 16.36 -14.31 -9.80
CA SER A 304 15.41 -15.41 -9.84
C SER A 304 15.71 -16.45 -8.76
N GLY A 305 15.25 -16.21 -7.53
CA GLY A 305 14.97 -17.26 -6.56
C GLY A 305 13.76 -18.05 -7.06
N THR A 306 13.81 -19.38 -7.00
CA THR A 306 12.81 -20.32 -7.52
C THR A 306 11.39 -19.79 -7.38
N ALA A 307 10.78 -19.44 -8.52
CA ALA A 307 9.36 -19.18 -8.61
C ALA A 307 8.62 -20.43 -8.14
N THR A 308 7.87 -20.33 -7.04
CA THR A 308 6.79 -21.29 -6.80
C THR A 308 5.80 -21.08 -7.93
N GLN A 309 5.89 -21.98 -8.90
CA GLN A 309 5.08 -22.02 -10.10
C GLN A 309 3.59 -21.97 -9.69
N LEU A 310 2.88 -20.93 -10.12
CA LEU A 310 1.42 -20.94 -10.16
C LEU A 310 1.01 -21.97 -11.23
N GLU A 311 0.95 -23.23 -10.83
CA GLU A 311 0.39 -24.30 -11.65
C GLU A 311 -1.14 -24.09 -11.77
N PRO A 312 -1.71 -24.13 -12.99
CA PRO A 312 -3.15 -24.05 -13.16
C PRO A 312 -3.80 -25.32 -12.61
N SER A 313 -4.74 -25.16 -11.67
CA SER A 313 -5.53 -26.29 -11.18
C SER A 313 -6.38 -26.87 -12.31
N THR A 314 -5.97 -27.99 -12.87
CA THR A 314 -6.83 -28.85 -13.70
C THR A 314 -7.86 -29.50 -12.79
N SER A 315 -9.05 -28.89 -12.69
CA SER A 315 -10.21 -29.60 -12.15
C SER A 315 -10.80 -30.48 -13.24
N THR A 316 -10.86 -31.77 -12.95
CA THR A 316 -11.57 -32.82 -13.67
C THR A 316 -13.05 -32.45 -13.84
N GLN A 317 -13.50 -32.29 -15.09
CA GLN A 317 -14.92 -32.41 -15.42
C GLN A 317 -15.22 -33.81 -15.93
N GLU A 318 -15.80 -34.61 -15.03
CA GLU A 318 -16.63 -35.77 -15.39
C GLU A 318 -17.97 -35.29 -15.96
N ASN A 319 -18.38 -35.94 -17.05
CA ASN A 319 -19.75 -36.16 -17.52
C ASN A 319 -20.73 -34.98 -17.58
N ASN A 320 -21.05 -34.56 -18.81
CA ASN A 320 -22.45 -34.42 -19.21
C ASN A 320 -22.64 -34.63 -20.72
N GLN A 321 -23.59 -35.50 -21.06
CA GLN A 321 -24.07 -35.77 -22.42
C GLN A 321 -24.68 -34.51 -23.07
N PRO A 322 -24.68 -34.41 -24.41
CA PRO A 322 -25.34 -33.30 -25.09
C PRO A 322 -26.86 -33.55 -25.18
N LEU A 323 -27.63 -32.64 -24.59
CA LEU A 323 -29.04 -32.44 -24.94
C LEU A 323 -29.09 -31.61 -26.23
N THR A 324 -29.56 -32.23 -27.31
CA THR A 324 -29.94 -31.58 -28.56
C THR A 324 -31.34 -30.99 -28.39
N ASP A 325 -31.47 -29.66 -28.44
CA ASP A 325 -32.74 -29.00 -28.75
C ASP A 325 -32.50 -27.88 -29.75
N THR A 326 -32.87 -28.15 -30.99
CA THR A 326 -32.98 -27.20 -32.10
C THR A 326 -34.27 -26.41 -31.97
N ILE A 327 -34.19 -25.09 -31.81
CA ILE A 327 -35.32 -24.17 -31.98
C ILE A 327 -35.35 -23.70 -33.45
N PRO A 328 -36.47 -23.80 -34.18
CA PRO A 328 -36.57 -23.31 -35.54
C PRO A 328 -36.84 -21.79 -35.59
N VAL A 329 -36.16 -21.14 -36.53
CA VAL A 329 -36.28 -19.72 -36.89
C VAL A 329 -37.50 -19.53 -37.80
N GLU A 330 -38.46 -18.70 -37.39
CA GLU A 330 -39.48 -18.13 -38.29
C GLU A 330 -39.00 -16.78 -38.84
N GLN A 331 -39.08 -16.63 -40.16
CA GLN A 331 -38.78 -15.38 -40.89
C GLN A 331 -40.03 -14.50 -41.01
N PRO A 332 -39.90 -13.16 -41.00
CA PRO A 332 -41.04 -12.28 -41.21
C PRO A 332 -41.32 -12.03 -42.69
N GLN A 333 -42.60 -11.87 -43.01
CA GLN A 333 -43.14 -11.32 -44.27
C GLN A 333 -42.84 -9.82 -44.40
#